data_AF-A0A8X8YCX9-F1
#
_entry.id   AF-A0A8X8YCX9-F1
#
_cell.length_a   1.000
_cell.length_b   1.000
_cell.length_c   1.000
_cell.angle_alpha   90.00
_cell.angle_beta   90.00
_cell.angle_gamma   90.00
#
_symmetry.space_group_name_H-M   'P 1'
#
loop_
_entity.id
_entity.type
_entity.pdbx_description
1 polymer ?
#
loop_
_entity_poly.entity_id
_entity_poly.type
_entity_poly.pdbx_seq_one_letter_code
_entity_poly.pdbx_strand_id
1 'polypeptide(L)'
;MNPGNSAAKKELSQLYQAQNALNSANDLFDSGDYTKALEYIYKVVLVFSPECYKAKILKVRLLIAAKDYSKAISETGFILKEDENNLEALLLRGRAYYYLADHDIATRHYQKGLRLDPEHGELKKAYFGLKNLLKKTKSAEDNAGKGKLRLAVEDYKAALAFDPNHTAHNIHLHLGLCKVYVKLGRGTDAVKSCTEVLEIDGDQVEALVQRGEAKLLVEDWEGAVADLKSAAEKSPQDMNIREVLMRAERSLKLSQRKDWYKILGVSKTASISEIKKAYKKLALQWHPDKNVDNREEAEAKFREIASAYEVIASLSFLPRHSPDLFWATKINVPDSTEEKISMIMVWEWVKGDLIHLVEGGSNLRSTSKEDFISKHLSLFFYQEQE
;
A
#
# COMPACT_ATOMS: atom_id res chain seq x y z
N MET A 1 39.02 36.81 49.93
CA MET A 1 37.89 37.18 49.05
C MET A 1 37.35 38.52 49.55
N ASN A 2 37.38 39.57 48.73
CA ASN A 2 36.91 40.90 49.13
C ASN A 2 35.36 40.96 49.10
N PRO A 3 34.67 41.37 50.19
CA PRO A 3 33.20 41.35 50.28
C PRO A 3 32.44 42.33 49.35
N GLY A 4 33.14 43.08 48.50
CA GLY A 4 32.61 44.18 47.70
C GLY A 4 32.77 44.05 46.18
N ASN A 5 33.18 42.89 45.66
CA ASN A 5 33.40 42.73 44.22
C ASN A 5 32.06 42.75 43.46
N SER A 6 31.77 43.86 42.77
CA SER A 6 30.54 44.06 41.99
C SER A 6 30.37 43.02 40.88
N ALA A 7 31.49 42.50 40.34
CA ALA A 7 31.50 41.39 39.39
C ALA A 7 30.94 40.10 40.01
N ALA A 8 31.39 39.75 41.23
CA ALA A 8 30.91 38.55 41.93
C ALA A 8 29.41 38.64 42.27
N LYS A 9 28.90 39.84 42.60
CA LYS A 9 27.45 40.05 42.81
C LYS A 9 26.65 39.89 41.51
N LYS A 10 27.20 40.33 40.37
CA LYS A 10 26.58 40.17 39.06
C LYS A 10 26.55 38.70 38.64
N GLU A 11 27.65 37.99 38.79
CA GLU A 11 27.75 36.55 38.52
C GLU A 11 26.77 35.74 39.39
N LEU A 12 26.70 36.04 40.70
CA LEU A 12 25.76 35.39 41.61
C LEU A 12 24.30 35.62 41.19
N SER A 13 23.95 36.84 40.78
CA SER A 13 22.62 37.16 40.25
C SER A 13 22.29 36.38 38.98
N GLN A 14 23.25 36.26 38.05
CA GLN A 14 23.10 35.47 36.83
C GLN A 14 22.91 33.97 37.13
N LEU A 15 23.61 33.43 38.12
CA LEU A 15 23.43 32.04 38.57
C LEU A 15 22.04 31.81 39.18
N TYR A 16 21.52 32.75 39.98
CA TYR A 16 20.14 32.65 40.50
C TYR A 16 19.10 32.69 39.37
N GLN A 17 19.32 33.54 38.36
CA GLN A 17 18.44 33.57 37.17
C GLN A 17 18.49 32.24 36.41
N ALA A 18 19.67 31.67 36.20
CA ALA A 18 19.83 30.36 35.56
C ALA A 18 19.14 29.24 36.36
N GLN A 19 19.27 29.24 37.69
CA GLN A 19 18.65 28.24 38.56
C GLN A 19 17.12 28.34 38.53
N ASN A 20 16.57 29.56 38.59
CA ASN A 20 15.12 29.76 38.51
C ASN A 20 14.59 29.33 37.14
N ALA A 21 15.28 29.69 36.06
CA ALA A 21 14.93 29.26 34.71
C ALA A 21 15.02 27.74 34.53
N LEU A 22 15.98 27.08 35.18
CA LEU A 22 16.09 25.62 35.18
C LEU A 22 14.90 24.97 35.90
N ASN A 23 14.47 25.52 37.05
CA ASN A 23 13.29 25.04 37.75
C ASN A 23 12.03 25.22 36.88
N SER A 24 11.84 26.41 36.30
CA SER A 24 10.72 26.66 35.39
C SER A 24 10.74 25.76 34.15
N ALA A 25 11.93 25.43 33.62
CA ALA A 25 12.05 24.49 32.52
C ALA A 25 11.65 23.06 32.91
N ASN A 26 11.91 22.64 34.16
CA ASN A 26 11.44 21.35 34.67
C ASN A 26 9.91 21.37 34.84
N ASP A 27 9.35 22.43 35.41
CA ASP A 27 7.88 22.56 35.55
C ASP A 27 7.18 22.52 34.19
N LEU A 28 7.76 23.17 33.18
CA LEU A 28 7.26 23.14 31.80
C LEU A 28 7.43 21.78 31.12
N PHE A 29 8.50 21.05 31.46
CA PHE A 29 8.70 19.68 30.99
C PHE A 29 7.59 18.78 31.55
N ASP A 30 7.27 18.90 32.83
CA ASP A 30 6.21 18.15 33.49
C ASP A 30 4.82 18.55 32.97
N SER A 31 4.63 19.80 32.56
CA SER A 31 3.40 20.27 31.91
C SER A 31 3.31 19.91 30.41
N GLY A 32 4.34 19.31 29.83
CA GLY A 32 4.39 18.90 28.42
C GLY A 32 4.68 20.03 27.40
N ASP A 33 5.03 21.23 27.85
CA ASP A 33 5.40 22.34 26.95
C ASP A 33 6.91 22.32 26.64
N TYR A 34 7.29 21.35 25.80
CA TYR A 34 8.70 21.11 25.48
C TYR A 34 9.35 22.27 24.73
N THR A 35 8.57 23.02 23.93
CA THR A 35 9.08 24.13 23.13
C THR A 35 9.54 25.29 24.00
N LYS A 36 8.70 25.72 24.95
CA LYS A 36 9.05 26.76 25.91
C LYS A 36 10.15 26.29 26.86
N ALA A 37 10.08 25.04 27.33
CA ALA A 37 11.12 24.49 28.18
C ALA A 37 12.50 24.49 27.49
N LEU A 38 12.58 24.12 26.20
CA LEU A 38 13.81 24.23 25.42
C LEU A 38 14.27 25.69 25.29
N GLU A 39 13.35 26.63 25.05
CA GLU A 39 13.67 28.04 24.96
C GLU A 39 14.31 28.58 26.24
N TYR A 40 13.77 28.25 27.42
CA TYR A 40 14.36 28.61 28.71
C TYR A 40 15.78 28.05 28.87
N ILE A 41 15.99 26.79 28.48
CA ILE A 41 17.32 26.17 28.57
C ILE A 41 18.32 26.85 27.62
N TYR A 42 17.94 27.06 26.35
CA TYR A 42 18.84 27.65 25.36
C TYR A 42 19.14 29.12 25.62
N LYS A 43 18.12 29.92 25.97
CA LYS A 43 18.25 31.39 26.06
C LYS A 43 18.70 31.87 27.44
N VAL A 44 18.50 31.07 28.48
CA VAL A 44 18.76 31.52 29.86
C VAL A 44 19.78 30.62 30.54
N VAL A 45 19.49 29.32 30.66
CA VAL A 45 20.32 28.43 31.50
C VAL A 45 21.71 28.23 30.90
N LEU A 46 21.81 27.84 29.63
CA LEU A 46 23.10 27.57 28.97
C LEU A 46 23.85 28.84 28.55
N VAL A 47 23.19 30.00 28.54
CA VAL A 47 23.85 31.31 28.33
C VAL A 47 24.64 31.70 29.58
N PHE A 48 24.03 31.56 30.76
CA PHE A 48 24.66 31.94 32.02
C PHE A 48 25.50 30.81 32.63
N SER A 49 25.21 29.56 32.32
CA SER A 49 25.92 28.38 32.82
C SER A 49 26.04 27.30 31.74
N PRO A 50 26.95 27.47 30.77
CA PRO A 50 27.11 26.54 29.64
C PRO A 50 27.55 25.14 30.08
N GLU A 51 28.31 25.05 31.18
CA GLU A 51 28.81 23.78 31.74
C GLU A 51 27.83 23.10 32.71
N CYS A 52 26.60 23.61 32.86
CA CYS A 52 25.63 23.00 33.75
C CYS A 52 25.18 21.63 33.22
N TYR A 53 25.75 20.56 33.78
CA TYR A 53 25.42 19.18 33.42
C TYR A 53 23.91 18.88 33.50
N LYS A 54 23.24 19.33 34.57
CA LYS A 54 21.78 19.14 34.74
C LYS A 54 20.98 19.76 33.60
N ALA A 55 21.40 20.93 33.12
CA ALA A 55 20.77 21.60 31.99
C ALA A 55 21.05 20.87 30.67
N LYS A 56 22.29 20.42 30.45
CA LYS A 56 22.67 19.61 29.26
C LYS A 56 21.84 18.31 29.19
N ILE A 57 21.63 17.63 30.31
CA ILE A 57 20.79 16.42 30.38
C ILE A 57 19.30 16.73 30.17
N LEU A 58 18.76 17.74 30.84
CA LEU A 58 17.35 18.12 30.69
C LEU A 58 17.03 18.51 29.24
N LYS A 59 17.96 19.22 28.58
CA LYS A 59 17.90 19.52 27.14
C LYS A 59 17.75 18.26 26.30
N VAL A 60 18.56 17.23 26.54
CA VAL A 60 18.46 15.95 25.81
C VAL A 60 17.10 15.29 26.05
N ARG A 61 16.61 15.26 27.29
CA ARG A 61 15.30 14.69 27.63
C ARG A 61 14.17 15.41 26.90
N LEU A 62 14.23 16.74 26.85
CA LEU A 62 13.29 17.58 26.09
C LEU A 62 13.34 17.30 24.59
N LEU A 63 14.54 17.16 24.01
CA LEU A 63 14.69 16.83 22.60
C LEU A 63 14.08 15.46 22.25
N ILE A 64 14.28 14.45 23.11
CA ILE A 64 13.65 13.13 22.95
C ILE A 64 12.13 13.24 23.06
N ALA A 65 11.60 13.99 24.03
CA ALA A 65 10.16 14.20 24.19
C ALA A 65 9.54 14.96 23.01
N ALA A 66 10.30 15.90 22.41
CA ALA A 66 9.94 16.61 21.19
C ALA A 66 10.16 15.76 19.91
N LYS A 67 10.56 14.49 20.03
CA LYS A 67 10.88 13.56 18.93
C LYS A 67 12.03 14.00 18.02
N ASP A 68 12.87 14.93 18.47
CA ASP A 68 14.08 15.36 17.76
C ASP A 68 15.28 14.50 18.19
N TYR A 69 15.27 13.25 17.74
CA TYR A 69 16.28 12.26 18.12
C TYR A 69 17.66 12.58 17.56
N SER A 70 17.73 13.22 16.38
CA SER A 70 19.01 13.58 15.74
C SER A 70 19.81 14.57 16.57
N LYS A 71 19.15 15.63 17.08
CA LYS A 71 19.78 16.58 18.00
C LYS A 71 20.09 15.93 19.34
N ALA A 72 19.20 15.09 19.88
CA ALA A 72 19.48 14.36 21.12
C ALA A 72 20.76 13.50 21.02
N ILE A 73 20.99 12.85 19.88
CA ILE A 73 22.22 12.10 19.60
C ILE A 73 23.45 13.02 19.52
N SER A 74 23.32 14.19 18.88
CA SER A 74 24.43 15.15 18.84
C SER A 74 24.82 15.63 20.25
N GLU A 75 23.84 16.05 21.04
CA GLU A 75 24.01 16.57 22.39
C GLU A 75 24.61 15.54 23.36
N THR A 76 24.07 14.32 23.37
CA THR A 76 24.67 13.23 24.16
C THR A 76 26.08 12.88 23.68
N GLY A 77 26.40 13.11 22.41
CA GLY A 77 27.74 12.92 21.86
C GLY A 77 28.75 13.91 22.42
N PHE A 78 28.35 15.17 22.62
CA PHE A 78 29.20 16.15 23.30
C PHE A 78 29.42 15.80 24.77
N ILE A 79 28.36 15.39 25.49
CA ILE A 79 28.47 14.96 26.89
C ILE A 79 29.42 13.77 27.03
N LEU A 80 29.33 12.78 26.13
CA LEU A 80 30.20 11.59 26.17
C LEU A 80 31.64 11.85 25.73
N LYS A 81 31.93 12.98 25.07
CA LYS A 81 33.32 13.41 24.82
C LYS A 81 33.95 14.01 26.06
N GLU A 82 33.16 14.68 26.90
CA GLU A 82 33.60 15.22 28.19
C GLU A 82 33.74 14.11 29.24
N ASP A 83 32.73 13.23 29.33
CA ASP A 83 32.69 12.09 30.25
C ASP A 83 32.18 10.83 29.53
N GLU A 84 33.12 9.98 29.11
CA GLU A 84 32.82 8.76 28.37
C GLU A 84 31.96 7.74 29.15
N ASN A 85 32.01 7.80 30.49
CA ASN A 85 31.35 6.87 31.39
C ASN A 85 30.03 7.40 31.96
N ASN A 86 29.53 8.52 31.40
CA ASN A 86 28.30 9.12 31.85
C ASN A 86 27.08 8.21 31.61
N LEU A 87 26.59 7.58 32.68
CA LEU A 87 25.50 6.60 32.62
C LEU A 87 24.21 7.18 32.05
N GLU A 88 23.85 8.40 32.44
CA GLU A 88 22.63 9.06 31.98
C GLU A 88 22.71 9.44 30.50
N ALA A 89 23.86 9.96 30.04
CA ALA A 89 24.06 10.24 28.62
C ALA A 89 24.07 8.96 27.77
N LEU A 90 24.65 7.85 28.25
CA LEU A 90 24.59 6.54 27.58
C LEU A 90 23.15 6.03 27.47
N LEU A 91 22.36 6.15 28.55
CA LEU A 91 20.96 5.76 28.57
C LEU A 91 20.13 6.60 27.59
N LEU A 92 20.24 7.94 27.64
CA LEU A 92 19.48 8.84 26.78
C LEU A 92 19.87 8.70 25.31
N ARG A 93 21.17 8.51 25.02
CA ARG A 93 21.65 8.23 23.66
C ARG A 93 21.09 6.90 23.15
N GLY A 94 21.09 5.87 23.98
CA GLY A 94 20.47 4.58 23.67
C GLY A 94 18.98 4.71 23.39
N ARG A 95 18.24 5.54 24.15
CA ARG A 95 16.82 5.83 23.92
C ARG A 95 16.58 6.57 22.60
N ALA A 96 17.43 7.52 22.24
CA ALA A 96 17.32 8.21 20.96
C ALA A 96 17.50 7.25 19.77
N TYR A 97 18.53 6.39 19.79
CA TYR A 97 18.70 5.34 18.78
C TYR A 97 17.57 4.30 18.81
N TYR A 98 17.04 3.98 19.99
CA TYR A 98 15.89 3.09 20.12
C TYR A 98 14.71 3.60 19.30
N TYR A 99 14.32 4.87 19.46
CA TYR A 99 13.19 5.46 18.73
C TYR A 99 13.45 5.69 17.23
N LEU A 100 14.71 5.76 16.81
CA LEU A 100 15.09 5.74 15.39
C LEU A 100 15.05 4.33 14.77
N ALA A 101 14.72 3.31 15.55
CA ALA A 101 14.79 1.90 15.17
C ALA A 101 16.20 1.36 14.89
N ASP A 102 17.25 2.10 15.28
CA ASP A 102 18.65 1.64 15.26
C ASP A 102 18.96 0.79 16.50
N HIS A 103 18.27 -0.35 16.62
CA HIS A 103 18.27 -1.17 17.84
C HIS A 103 19.65 -1.77 18.17
N ASP A 104 20.48 -2.03 17.16
CA ASP A 104 21.84 -2.53 17.37
C ASP A 104 22.71 -1.50 18.11
N ILE A 105 22.62 -0.23 17.70
CA ILE A 105 23.38 0.86 18.31
C ILE A 105 22.83 1.14 19.71
N ALA A 106 21.50 1.17 19.86
CA ALA A 106 20.85 1.32 21.16
C ALA A 106 21.30 0.24 22.16
N THR A 107 21.33 -1.01 21.71
CA THR A 107 21.77 -2.16 22.51
C THR A 107 23.22 -2.01 22.98
N ARG A 108 24.13 -1.57 22.10
CA ARG A 108 25.54 -1.33 22.45
C ARG A 108 25.69 -0.24 23.52
N HIS A 109 24.93 0.85 23.44
CA HIS A 109 24.94 1.90 24.44
C HIS A 109 24.41 1.42 25.80
N TYR A 110 23.30 0.69 25.81
CA TYR A 110 22.76 0.11 27.04
C TYR A 110 23.71 -0.89 27.68
N GLN A 111 24.34 -1.76 26.87
CA GLN A 111 25.35 -2.70 27.35
C GLN A 111 26.58 -1.99 27.91
N LYS A 112 27.04 -0.89 27.29
CA LYS A 112 28.14 -0.09 27.83
C LYS A 112 27.79 0.46 29.20
N GLY A 113 26.60 1.03 29.36
CA GLY A 113 26.11 1.53 30.65
C GLY A 113 26.01 0.42 31.71
N LEU A 114 25.45 -0.74 31.35
CA LEU A 114 25.33 -1.90 32.26
C LEU A 114 26.67 -2.56 32.62
N ARG A 115 27.73 -2.38 31.81
CA ARG A 115 29.10 -2.79 32.20
C ARG A 115 29.69 -1.89 33.27
N LEU A 116 29.31 -0.61 33.27
CA LEU A 116 29.77 0.39 34.24
C LEU A 116 29.00 0.29 35.56
N ASP A 117 27.67 0.16 35.46
CA ASP A 117 26.79 -0.09 36.59
C ASP A 117 25.81 -1.22 36.26
N PRO A 118 26.13 -2.47 36.68
CA PRO A 118 25.25 -3.60 36.48
C PRO A 118 23.91 -3.52 37.19
N GLU A 119 23.73 -2.67 38.21
CA GLU A 119 22.49 -2.54 38.99
C GLU A 119 21.65 -1.32 38.58
N HIS A 120 22.07 -0.57 37.57
CA HIS A 120 21.35 0.60 37.10
C HIS A 120 19.93 0.25 36.59
N GLY A 121 18.92 0.60 37.38
CA GLY A 121 17.53 0.21 37.14
C GLY A 121 16.98 0.65 35.78
N GLU A 122 17.19 1.91 35.36
CA GLU A 122 16.64 2.39 34.08
C GLU A 122 17.31 1.76 32.85
N LEU A 123 18.63 1.57 32.87
CA LEU A 123 19.38 0.88 31.83
C LEU A 123 18.96 -0.59 31.71
N LYS A 124 18.76 -1.30 32.83
CA LYS A 124 18.22 -2.67 32.82
C LYS A 124 16.85 -2.68 32.13
N LYS A 125 15.94 -1.80 32.56
CA LYS A 125 14.59 -1.70 31.98
C LYS A 125 14.64 -1.44 30.48
N ALA A 126 15.45 -0.48 30.03
CA ALA A 126 15.58 -0.14 28.61
C ALA A 126 16.17 -1.31 27.80
N TYR A 127 17.24 -1.94 28.29
CA TYR A 127 17.90 -3.06 27.64
C TYR A 127 16.97 -4.28 27.51
N PHE A 128 16.35 -4.72 28.62
CA PHE A 128 15.47 -5.87 28.60
C PHE A 128 14.16 -5.60 27.86
N GLY A 129 13.63 -4.37 27.93
CA GLY A 129 12.49 -3.93 27.14
C GLY A 129 12.76 -4.09 25.64
N LEU A 130 13.87 -3.53 25.15
CA LEU A 130 14.27 -3.68 23.75
C LEU A 130 14.51 -5.14 23.38
N LYS A 131 15.24 -5.90 24.21
CA LYS A 131 15.51 -7.32 23.95
C LYS A 131 14.23 -8.16 23.84
N ASN A 132 13.25 -7.89 24.69
CA ASN A 132 11.97 -8.60 24.69
C ASN A 132 11.12 -8.22 23.48
N LEU A 133 11.08 -6.94 23.12
CA LEU A 133 10.45 -6.45 21.90
C LEU A 133 11.01 -7.17 20.67
N LEU A 134 12.34 -7.14 20.48
CA LEU A 134 13.00 -7.80 19.34
C LEU A 134 12.77 -9.31 19.31
N LYS A 135 12.82 -9.97 20.46
CA LYS A 135 12.52 -11.41 20.56
C LYS A 135 11.10 -11.70 20.08
N LYS A 136 10.13 -10.86 20.45
CA LYS A 136 8.73 -11.03 20.06
C LYS A 136 8.50 -10.71 18.59
N THR A 137 9.13 -9.65 18.06
CA THR A 137 9.15 -9.32 16.63
C THR A 137 9.68 -10.49 15.80
N LYS A 138 10.84 -11.04 16.18
CA LYS A 138 11.43 -12.19 15.49
C LYS A 138 10.54 -13.44 15.56
N SER A 139 9.92 -13.70 16.71
CA SER A 139 8.94 -14.80 16.85
C SER A 139 7.77 -14.64 15.89
N ALA A 140 7.25 -13.42 15.73
CA ALA A 140 6.16 -13.12 14.82
C ALA A 140 6.55 -13.39 13.36
N GLU A 141 7.73 -12.93 12.93
CA GLU A 141 8.27 -13.16 11.59
C GLU A 141 8.51 -14.63 11.30
N ASP A 142 9.13 -15.35 12.24
CA ASP A 142 9.39 -16.79 12.13
C ASP A 142 8.07 -17.57 12.00
N ASN A 143 7.05 -17.20 12.79
CA ASN A 143 5.73 -17.81 12.71
C ASN A 143 5.02 -17.49 11.39
N ALA A 144 5.16 -16.25 10.89
CA ALA A 144 4.63 -15.86 9.59
C ALA A 144 5.29 -16.64 8.44
N GLY A 145 6.62 -16.81 8.48
CA GLY A 145 7.39 -17.59 7.52
C GLY A 145 7.06 -19.08 7.53
N LYS A 146 6.74 -19.64 8.71
CA LYS A 146 6.28 -21.04 8.88
C LYS A 146 4.80 -21.25 8.53
N GLY A 147 4.08 -20.22 8.09
CA GLY A 147 2.64 -20.29 7.79
C GLY A 147 1.74 -20.39 9.03
N LYS A 148 2.28 -20.21 10.25
CA LYS A 148 1.51 -20.17 11.50
C LYS A 148 0.87 -18.79 11.68
N LEU A 149 0.03 -18.41 10.74
CA LEU A 149 -0.46 -17.04 10.56
C LEU A 149 -1.20 -16.50 11.80
N ARG A 150 -2.05 -17.30 12.46
CA ARG A 150 -2.78 -16.87 13.67
C ARG A 150 -1.83 -16.53 14.82
N LEU A 151 -0.82 -17.37 15.06
CA LEU A 151 0.19 -17.13 16.09
C LEU A 151 1.05 -15.91 15.75
N ALA A 152 1.38 -15.72 14.47
CA ALA A 152 2.10 -14.52 14.02
C ALA A 152 1.32 -13.24 14.33
N VAL A 153 -0.01 -13.21 14.13
CA VAL A 153 -0.85 -12.07 14.49
C VAL A 153 -0.78 -11.78 15.99
N GLU A 154 -0.89 -12.80 16.84
CA GLU A 154 -0.80 -12.63 18.30
C GLU A 154 0.58 -12.11 18.71
N ASP A 155 1.65 -12.63 18.10
CA ASP A 155 3.01 -12.18 18.38
C ASP A 155 3.24 -10.73 17.96
N TYR A 156 2.81 -10.32 16.77
CA TYR A 156 2.92 -8.92 16.34
C TYR A 156 2.11 -7.97 17.21
N LYS A 157 0.87 -8.34 17.60
CA LYS A 157 0.06 -7.53 18.53
C LYS A 157 0.72 -7.37 19.89
N ALA A 158 1.30 -8.45 20.41
CA ALA A 158 2.06 -8.40 21.64
C ALA A 158 3.32 -7.54 21.51
N ALA A 159 3.99 -7.55 20.35
CA ALA A 159 5.12 -6.67 20.07
C ALA A 159 4.71 -5.18 20.07
N LEU A 160 3.60 -4.83 19.42
CA LEU A 160 3.06 -3.46 19.42
C LEU A 160 2.65 -2.97 20.81
N ALA A 161 2.21 -3.88 21.70
CA ALA A 161 1.84 -3.53 23.07
C ALA A 161 3.03 -3.16 23.97
N PHE A 162 4.28 -3.42 23.56
CA PHE A 162 5.46 -3.03 24.35
C PHE A 162 5.69 -1.52 24.34
N ASP A 163 5.63 -0.89 23.17
CA ASP A 163 5.77 0.56 23.02
C ASP A 163 4.90 1.09 21.86
N PRO A 164 3.69 1.58 22.17
CA PRO A 164 2.81 2.19 21.17
C PRO A 164 3.38 3.47 20.55
N ASN A 165 4.32 4.14 21.23
CA ASN A 165 4.91 5.41 20.78
C ASN A 165 6.14 5.21 19.90
N HIS A 166 6.60 3.97 19.69
CA HIS A 166 7.74 3.65 18.82
C HIS A 166 7.36 3.71 17.34
N THR A 167 7.17 4.93 16.82
CA THR A 167 6.67 5.15 15.45
C THR A 167 7.50 4.43 14.39
N ALA A 168 8.83 4.49 14.47
CA ALA A 168 9.70 3.94 13.44
C ALA A 168 9.64 2.41 13.38
N HIS A 169 9.66 1.71 14.52
CA HIS A 169 9.57 0.24 14.53
C HIS A 169 8.14 -0.24 14.32
N ASN A 170 7.14 0.53 14.75
CA ASN A 170 5.74 0.15 14.60
C ASN A 170 5.33 0.08 13.12
N ILE A 171 5.95 0.86 12.22
CA ILE A 171 5.80 0.69 10.77
C ILE A 171 6.06 -0.76 10.35
N HIS A 172 7.19 -1.33 10.77
CA HIS A 172 7.56 -2.71 10.44
C HIS A 172 6.57 -3.73 11.01
N LEU A 173 6.13 -3.54 12.26
CA LEU A 173 5.17 -4.42 12.92
C LEU A 173 3.78 -4.38 12.27
N HIS A 174 3.26 -3.19 11.97
CA HIS A 174 1.97 -3.00 11.30
C HIS A 174 2.00 -3.53 9.87
N LEU A 175 3.10 -3.33 9.15
CA LEU A 175 3.29 -3.89 7.81
C LEU A 175 3.33 -5.43 7.83
N GLY A 176 4.03 -6.02 8.81
CA GLY A 176 4.01 -7.47 9.05
C GLY A 176 2.60 -8.00 9.34
N LEU A 177 1.85 -7.31 10.21
CA LEU A 177 0.44 -7.64 10.48
C LEU A 177 -0.44 -7.56 9.24
N CYS A 178 -0.28 -6.50 8.45
CA CYS A 178 -1.07 -6.31 7.24
C CYS A 178 -0.87 -7.50 6.28
N LYS A 179 0.39 -7.88 6.01
CA LYS A 179 0.72 -9.05 5.18
C LYS A 179 0.09 -10.33 5.70
N VAL A 180 0.16 -10.57 7.01
CA VAL A 180 -0.40 -11.78 7.62
C VAL A 180 -1.93 -11.78 7.54
N TYR A 181 -2.59 -10.63 7.71
CA TYR A 181 -4.04 -10.52 7.57
C TYR A 181 -4.53 -10.72 6.14
N VAL A 182 -3.81 -10.19 5.14
CA VAL A 182 -4.08 -10.47 3.71
C VAL A 182 -4.02 -11.97 3.46
N LYS A 183 -2.96 -12.65 3.92
CA LYS A 183 -2.83 -14.12 3.79
C LYS A 183 -3.94 -14.91 4.51
N LEU A 184 -4.49 -14.36 5.59
CA LEU A 184 -5.62 -14.94 6.33
C LEU A 184 -6.99 -14.65 5.70
N GLY A 185 -7.06 -13.82 4.65
CA GLY A 185 -8.33 -13.36 4.06
C GLY A 185 -9.08 -12.34 4.93
N ARG A 186 -8.44 -11.79 5.98
CA ARG A 186 -9.04 -10.79 6.89
C ARG A 186 -8.85 -9.39 6.33
N GLY A 187 -9.51 -9.10 5.21
CA GLY A 187 -9.34 -7.85 4.46
C GLY A 187 -9.57 -6.59 5.30
N THR A 188 -10.62 -6.55 6.14
CA THR A 188 -10.92 -5.39 6.98
C THR A 188 -9.82 -5.06 8.00
N ASP A 189 -9.21 -6.09 8.60
CA ASP A 189 -8.12 -5.89 9.58
C ASP A 189 -6.80 -5.56 8.88
N ALA A 190 -6.57 -6.12 7.70
CA ALA A 190 -5.43 -5.78 6.86
C ALA A 190 -5.46 -4.30 6.44
N VAL A 191 -6.61 -3.80 5.96
CA VAL A 191 -6.77 -2.39 5.57
C VAL A 191 -6.44 -1.46 6.75
N LYS A 192 -6.92 -1.77 7.96
CA LYS A 192 -6.60 -0.98 9.16
C LYS A 192 -5.09 -0.96 9.43
N SER A 193 -4.46 -2.12 9.55
CA SER A 193 -3.02 -2.21 9.82
C SER A 193 -2.16 -1.52 8.76
N CYS A 194 -2.49 -1.64 7.47
CA CYS A 194 -1.76 -0.94 6.42
C CYS A 194 -2.01 0.58 6.42
N THR A 195 -3.17 1.04 6.90
CA THR A 195 -3.46 2.47 7.01
C THR A 195 -2.62 3.12 8.10
N GLU A 196 -2.44 2.46 9.25
CA GLU A 196 -1.52 2.91 10.31
C GLU A 196 -0.09 3.13 9.79
N VAL A 197 0.38 2.26 8.89
CA VAL A 197 1.69 2.44 8.24
C VAL A 197 1.71 3.69 7.37
N LEU A 198 0.69 3.87 6.53
CA LEU A 198 0.61 4.97 5.57
C LEU A 198 0.30 6.33 6.20
N GLU A 199 -0.22 6.35 7.43
CA GLU A 199 -0.33 7.57 8.24
C GLU A 199 1.03 8.06 8.74
N ILE A 200 1.97 7.14 8.99
CA ILE A 200 3.34 7.46 9.41
C ILE A 200 4.23 7.73 8.20
N ASP A 201 4.17 6.84 7.20
CA ASP A 201 4.92 6.92 5.95
C ASP A 201 3.98 6.65 4.76
N GLY A 202 3.39 7.74 4.24
CA GLY A 202 2.47 7.69 3.10
C GLY A 202 3.13 7.21 1.80
N ASP A 203 4.46 7.12 1.77
CA ASP A 203 5.22 6.71 0.60
C ASP A 203 5.69 5.26 0.63
N GLN A 204 5.38 4.52 1.70
CA GLN A 204 5.72 3.11 1.82
C GLN A 204 5.03 2.25 0.76
N VAL A 205 5.76 1.93 -0.32
CA VAL A 205 5.26 1.19 -1.49
C VAL A 205 4.65 -0.16 -1.11
N GLU A 206 5.34 -0.92 -0.24
CA GLU A 206 4.87 -2.24 0.16
C GLU A 206 3.53 -2.17 0.94
N ALA A 207 3.32 -1.11 1.73
CA ALA A 207 2.06 -0.91 2.45
C ALA A 207 0.92 -0.56 1.47
N LEU A 208 1.18 0.23 0.43
CA LEU A 208 0.20 0.51 -0.63
C LEU A 208 -0.22 -0.77 -1.36
N VAL A 209 0.74 -1.62 -1.73
CA VAL A 209 0.46 -2.89 -2.40
C VAL A 209 -0.41 -3.79 -1.51
N GLN A 210 0.00 -3.99 -0.25
CA GLN A 210 -0.71 -4.85 0.68
C GLN A 210 -2.10 -4.28 1.04
N ARG A 211 -2.25 -2.95 1.13
CA ARG A 211 -3.57 -2.32 1.33
C ARG A 211 -4.46 -2.49 0.11
N GLY A 212 -3.91 -2.38 -1.10
CA GLY A 212 -4.61 -2.66 -2.35
C GLY A 212 -5.11 -4.10 -2.41
N GLU A 213 -4.27 -5.08 -2.08
CA GLU A 213 -4.67 -6.49 -1.97
C GLU A 213 -5.76 -6.70 -0.90
N ALA A 214 -5.64 -6.06 0.25
CA ALA A 214 -6.63 -6.10 1.31
C ALA A 214 -7.98 -5.50 0.87
N LYS A 215 -7.96 -4.42 0.10
CA LYS A 215 -9.14 -3.76 -0.47
C LYS A 215 -9.84 -4.64 -1.51
N LEU A 216 -9.10 -5.40 -2.31
CA LEU A 216 -9.67 -6.42 -3.20
C LEU A 216 -10.44 -7.51 -2.42
N LEU A 217 -9.99 -7.87 -1.20
CA LEU A 217 -10.68 -8.86 -0.36
C LEU A 217 -12.00 -8.33 0.21
N VAL A 218 -12.13 -7.01 0.40
CA VAL A 218 -13.37 -6.37 0.90
C VAL A 218 -14.21 -5.77 -0.23
N GLU A 219 -13.87 -6.09 -1.49
CA GLU A 219 -14.55 -5.61 -2.70
C GLU A 219 -14.54 -4.08 -2.89
N ASP A 220 -13.59 -3.38 -2.27
CA ASP A 220 -13.29 -1.96 -2.52
C ASP A 220 -12.40 -1.85 -3.76
N TRP A 221 -13.01 -2.02 -4.93
CA TRP A 221 -12.29 -2.07 -6.21
C TRP A 221 -11.65 -0.72 -6.57
N GLU A 222 -12.37 0.38 -6.38
CA GLU A 222 -11.83 1.72 -6.66
C GLU A 222 -10.64 2.03 -5.75
N GLY A 223 -10.78 1.80 -4.44
CA GLY A 223 -9.73 2.05 -3.48
C GLY A 223 -8.51 1.16 -3.71
N ALA A 224 -8.70 -0.10 -4.14
CA ALA A 224 -7.62 -1.00 -4.48
C ALA A 224 -6.81 -0.50 -5.69
N VAL A 225 -7.49 -0.10 -6.76
CA VAL A 225 -6.84 0.43 -7.97
C VAL A 225 -6.08 1.72 -7.65
N ALA A 226 -6.64 2.60 -6.82
CA ALA A 226 -5.98 3.85 -6.42
C ALA A 226 -4.64 3.60 -5.68
N ASP A 227 -4.65 2.71 -4.68
CA ASP A 227 -3.44 2.38 -3.92
C ASP A 227 -2.37 1.72 -4.82
N LEU A 228 -2.78 0.78 -5.68
CA LEU A 228 -1.88 0.04 -6.57
C LEU A 228 -1.30 0.92 -7.68
N LYS A 229 -2.06 1.92 -8.17
CA LYS A 229 -1.53 2.93 -9.10
C LYS A 229 -0.45 3.77 -8.46
N SER A 230 -0.69 4.26 -7.24
CA SER A 230 0.33 5.03 -6.49
C SER A 230 1.58 4.18 -6.24
N ALA A 231 1.42 2.89 -5.92
CA ALA A 231 2.55 1.97 -5.79
C ALA A 231 3.32 1.78 -7.12
N ALA A 232 2.60 1.61 -8.24
CA ALA A 232 3.20 1.44 -9.56
C ALA A 232 3.94 2.70 -10.05
N GLU A 233 3.45 3.89 -9.74
CA GLU A 233 4.12 5.17 -10.02
C GLU A 233 5.46 5.26 -9.28
N LYS A 234 5.50 4.81 -8.02
CA LYS A 234 6.71 4.81 -7.19
C LYS A 234 7.70 3.70 -7.55
N SER A 235 7.23 2.61 -8.12
CA SER A 235 8.08 1.48 -8.55
C SER A 235 7.70 0.96 -9.94
N PRO A 236 7.99 1.72 -11.02
CA PRO A 236 7.52 1.41 -12.37
C PRO A 236 8.07 0.11 -12.96
N GLN A 237 9.21 -0.36 -12.44
CA GLN A 237 9.88 -1.58 -12.90
C GLN A 237 9.38 -2.84 -12.18
N ASP A 238 8.58 -2.70 -11.12
CA ASP A 238 8.08 -3.85 -10.37
C ASP A 238 6.91 -4.50 -11.12
N MET A 239 7.21 -5.62 -11.77
CA MET A 239 6.24 -6.41 -12.53
C MET A 239 5.16 -7.02 -11.64
N ASN A 240 5.44 -7.31 -10.37
CA ASN A 240 4.46 -7.86 -9.44
C ASN A 240 3.39 -6.82 -9.11
N ILE A 241 3.79 -5.57 -8.87
CA ILE A 241 2.83 -4.47 -8.65
C ILE A 241 1.94 -4.27 -9.88
N ARG A 242 2.55 -4.32 -11.08
CA ARG A 242 1.81 -4.20 -12.34
C ARG A 242 0.81 -5.34 -12.54
N GLU A 243 1.17 -6.58 -12.19
CA GLU A 243 0.27 -7.73 -12.24
C GLU A 243 -0.92 -7.56 -11.30
N VAL A 244 -0.67 -7.20 -10.04
CA VAL A 244 -1.72 -6.97 -9.05
C VAL A 244 -2.63 -5.81 -9.46
N LEU A 245 -2.07 -4.73 -10.01
CA LEU A 245 -2.82 -3.61 -10.57
C LEU A 245 -3.73 -4.05 -11.74
N MET A 246 -3.21 -4.81 -12.70
CA MET A 246 -4.00 -5.33 -13.82
C MET A 246 -5.16 -6.21 -13.33
N ARG A 247 -4.94 -7.03 -12.30
CA ARG A 247 -6.00 -7.82 -11.67
C ARG A 247 -7.05 -6.93 -11.00
N ALA A 248 -6.62 -5.89 -10.29
CA ALA A 248 -7.52 -4.94 -9.65
C ALA A 248 -8.36 -4.18 -10.67
N GLU A 249 -7.76 -3.65 -11.74
CA GLU A 249 -8.46 -2.96 -12.82
C GLU A 249 -9.43 -3.86 -13.57
N ARG A 250 -9.07 -5.13 -13.80
CA ARG A 250 -9.98 -6.13 -14.35
C ARG A 250 -11.18 -6.33 -13.44
N SER A 251 -10.96 -6.43 -12.13
CA SER A 251 -12.02 -6.62 -11.13
C SER A 251 -12.96 -5.42 -11.06
N LEU A 252 -12.41 -4.20 -11.07
CA LEU A 252 -13.17 -2.96 -11.17
C LEU A 252 -14.00 -2.89 -12.47
N LYS A 253 -13.40 -3.25 -13.62
CA LYS A 253 -14.12 -3.28 -14.89
C LYS A 253 -15.24 -4.31 -14.88
N LEU A 254 -15.05 -5.46 -14.22
CA LEU A 254 -16.07 -6.49 -14.07
C LEU A 254 -17.19 -6.06 -13.11
N SER A 255 -16.87 -5.36 -12.01
CA SER A 255 -17.89 -4.86 -11.05
C SER A 255 -18.76 -3.76 -11.66
N GLN A 256 -18.20 -2.95 -12.55
CA GLN A 256 -18.93 -1.92 -13.31
C GLN A 256 -19.77 -2.49 -14.46
N ARG A 257 -19.55 -3.74 -14.89
CA ARG A 257 -20.37 -4.35 -15.94
C ARG A 257 -21.75 -4.65 -15.41
N LYS A 258 -22.77 -4.26 -16.18
CA LYS A 258 -24.16 -4.66 -15.93
C LYS A 258 -24.25 -6.19 -15.92
N ASP A 259 -24.78 -6.74 -14.83
CA ASP A 259 -25.05 -8.18 -14.72
C ASP A 259 -26.32 -8.53 -15.51
N TRP A 260 -26.14 -8.87 -16.78
CA TRP A 260 -27.22 -9.23 -17.70
C TRP A 260 -28.07 -10.41 -17.20
N TYR A 261 -27.49 -11.34 -16.44
CA TYR A 261 -28.23 -12.49 -15.89
C TYR A 261 -29.18 -12.04 -14.79
N LYS A 262 -28.74 -11.07 -13.97
CA LYS A 262 -29.58 -10.43 -12.96
C LYS A 262 -30.72 -9.63 -13.58
N ILE A 263 -30.48 -8.95 -14.70
CA ILE A 263 -31.52 -8.22 -15.46
C ILE A 263 -32.61 -9.18 -15.96
N LEU A 264 -32.22 -10.36 -16.47
CA LEU A 264 -33.17 -11.39 -16.89
C LEU A 264 -33.76 -12.22 -15.72
N GLY A 265 -33.24 -12.06 -14.51
CA GLY A 265 -33.68 -12.82 -13.34
C GLY A 265 -33.34 -14.32 -13.40
N VAL A 266 -32.24 -14.68 -14.08
CA VAL A 266 -31.81 -16.08 -14.26
C VAL A 266 -30.44 -16.32 -13.64
N SER A 267 -30.15 -17.58 -13.29
CA SER A 267 -28.81 -17.97 -12.83
C SER A 267 -27.76 -17.78 -13.93
N LYS A 268 -26.51 -17.51 -13.55
CA LYS A 268 -25.35 -17.50 -14.48
C LYS A 268 -25.09 -18.87 -15.13
N THR A 269 -25.65 -19.93 -14.55
CA THR A 269 -25.60 -21.31 -15.07
C THR A 269 -26.88 -21.71 -15.82
N ALA A 270 -27.82 -20.78 -16.03
CA ALA A 270 -29.09 -21.08 -16.69
C ALA A 270 -28.86 -21.59 -18.13
N SER A 271 -29.67 -22.57 -18.52
CA SER A 271 -29.69 -23.10 -19.87
C SER A 271 -30.24 -22.06 -20.86
N ILE A 272 -29.88 -22.19 -22.14
CA ILE A 272 -30.38 -21.34 -23.23
C ILE A 272 -31.92 -21.32 -23.24
N SER A 273 -32.55 -22.46 -22.90
CA SER A 273 -34.00 -22.58 -22.82
C SER A 273 -34.61 -21.71 -21.71
N GLU A 274 -33.95 -21.62 -20.55
CA GLU A 274 -34.39 -20.81 -19.40
C GLU A 274 -34.19 -19.32 -19.67
N ILE A 275 -33.07 -18.96 -20.28
CA ILE A 275 -32.77 -17.59 -20.72
C ILE A 275 -33.83 -17.10 -21.72
N LYS A 276 -34.18 -17.91 -22.73
CA LYS A 276 -35.24 -17.60 -23.71
C LYS A 276 -36.61 -17.45 -23.05
N LYS A 277 -36.96 -18.33 -22.11
CA LYS A 277 -38.22 -18.26 -21.36
C LYS A 277 -38.31 -16.98 -20.53
N ALA A 278 -37.24 -16.65 -19.81
CA ALA A 278 -37.18 -15.43 -18.99
C ALA A 278 -37.30 -14.17 -19.85
N TYR A 279 -36.55 -14.09 -20.96
CA TYR A 279 -36.65 -13.00 -21.94
C TYR A 279 -38.09 -12.83 -22.44
N LYS A 280 -38.72 -13.90 -22.95
CA LYS A 280 -40.09 -13.81 -23.51
C LYS A 280 -41.09 -13.33 -22.47
N LYS A 281 -40.95 -13.78 -21.21
CA LYS A 281 -41.81 -13.35 -20.09
C LYS A 281 -41.63 -11.86 -19.80
N LEU A 282 -40.39 -11.39 -19.66
CA LEU A 282 -40.07 -10.00 -19.35
C LEU A 282 -40.40 -9.04 -20.50
N ALA A 283 -40.15 -9.45 -21.74
CA ALA A 283 -40.49 -8.68 -22.94
C ALA A 283 -42.01 -8.48 -23.08
N LEU A 284 -42.81 -9.50 -22.78
CA LEU A 284 -44.28 -9.38 -22.75
C LEU A 284 -44.78 -8.51 -21.60
N GLN A 285 -44.08 -8.51 -20.46
CA GLN A 285 -44.44 -7.72 -19.29
C GLN A 285 -44.17 -6.23 -19.52
N TRP A 286 -43.01 -5.90 -20.08
CA TRP A 286 -42.54 -4.53 -20.29
C TRP A 286 -42.79 -4.01 -21.72
N HIS A 287 -43.67 -4.67 -22.49
CA HIS A 287 -43.98 -4.21 -23.85
C HIS A 287 -44.64 -2.80 -23.80
N PRO A 288 -44.22 -1.82 -24.62
CA PRO A 288 -44.76 -0.46 -24.59
C PRO A 288 -46.29 -0.42 -24.77
N ASP A 289 -46.84 -1.26 -25.65
CA ASP A 289 -48.28 -1.34 -25.90
C ASP A 289 -49.11 -1.79 -24.69
N LYS A 290 -48.52 -2.52 -23.73
CA LYS A 290 -49.21 -2.95 -22.50
C LYS A 290 -49.02 -1.99 -21.34
N ASN A 291 -48.09 -1.05 -21.47
CA ASN A 291 -47.71 -0.10 -20.42
C ASN A 291 -47.85 1.34 -20.94
N VAL A 292 -49.03 1.66 -21.50
CA VAL A 292 -49.29 2.96 -22.14
C VAL A 292 -49.12 4.12 -21.15
N ASP A 293 -49.54 3.93 -19.90
CA ASP A 293 -49.44 4.94 -18.83
C ASP A 293 -48.01 5.16 -18.32
N ASN A 294 -47.10 4.21 -18.55
CA ASN A 294 -45.70 4.27 -18.12
C ASN A 294 -44.74 3.87 -19.25
N ARG A 295 -44.98 4.46 -20.43
CA ARG A 295 -44.36 4.05 -21.68
C ARG A 295 -42.85 4.24 -21.69
N GLU A 296 -42.35 5.36 -21.18
CA GLU A 296 -40.91 5.65 -21.16
C GLU A 296 -40.12 4.66 -20.30
N GLU A 297 -40.63 4.33 -19.10
CA GLU A 297 -39.98 3.34 -18.22
C GLU A 297 -40.05 1.94 -18.84
N ALA A 298 -41.19 1.58 -19.45
CA ALA A 298 -41.34 0.31 -20.14
C ALA A 298 -40.40 0.17 -21.33
N GLU A 299 -40.24 1.22 -22.16
CA GLU A 299 -39.28 1.24 -23.26
C GLU A 299 -37.82 1.15 -22.77
N ALA A 300 -37.48 1.79 -21.66
CA ALA A 300 -36.14 1.68 -21.05
C ALA A 300 -35.86 0.26 -20.56
N LYS A 301 -36.80 -0.34 -19.80
CA LYS A 301 -36.69 -1.72 -19.31
C LYS A 301 -36.67 -2.73 -20.45
N PHE A 302 -37.53 -2.56 -21.45
CA PHE A 302 -37.60 -3.43 -22.62
C PHE A 302 -36.28 -3.44 -23.39
N ARG A 303 -35.68 -2.26 -23.63
CA ARG A 303 -34.34 -2.15 -24.24
C ARG A 303 -33.28 -2.87 -23.40
N GLU A 304 -33.28 -2.67 -22.09
CA GLU A 304 -32.30 -3.30 -21.20
C GLU A 304 -32.45 -4.84 -21.17
N ILE A 305 -33.68 -5.36 -21.18
CA ILE A 305 -33.99 -6.80 -21.28
C ILE A 305 -33.54 -7.37 -22.63
N ALA A 306 -33.75 -6.65 -23.72
CA ALA A 306 -33.34 -7.06 -25.06
C ALA A 306 -31.81 -7.13 -25.18
N SER A 307 -31.10 -6.08 -24.73
CA SER A 307 -29.64 -6.07 -24.67
C SER A 307 -29.09 -7.20 -23.79
N ALA A 308 -29.72 -7.48 -22.66
CA ALA A 308 -29.33 -8.59 -21.78
C ALA A 308 -29.41 -9.94 -22.49
N TYR A 309 -30.52 -10.20 -23.18
CA TYR A 309 -30.73 -11.44 -23.93
C TYR A 309 -29.73 -11.59 -25.08
N GLU A 310 -29.46 -10.53 -25.84
CA GLU A 310 -28.52 -10.58 -26.96
C GLU A 310 -27.09 -10.89 -26.50
N VAL A 311 -26.61 -10.23 -25.44
CA VAL A 311 -25.27 -10.47 -24.88
C VAL A 311 -25.16 -11.86 -24.29
N ILE A 312 -26.16 -12.35 -23.55
CA ILE A 312 -26.11 -13.69 -22.96
C ILE A 312 -26.23 -14.77 -24.05
N ALA A 313 -27.13 -14.60 -25.02
CA ALA A 313 -27.30 -15.55 -26.10
C ALA A 313 -25.99 -15.68 -26.90
N SER A 314 -25.37 -14.57 -27.31
CA SER A 314 -24.08 -14.59 -28.02
C SER A 314 -22.97 -15.28 -27.23
N LEU A 315 -22.86 -15.02 -25.92
CA LEU A 315 -21.90 -15.71 -25.03
C LEU A 315 -22.19 -17.21 -24.90
N SER A 316 -23.45 -17.63 -25.00
CA SER A 316 -23.88 -19.03 -24.87
C SER A 316 -23.62 -19.87 -26.11
N PHE A 317 -23.48 -19.22 -27.29
CA PHE A 317 -23.15 -19.87 -28.56
C PHE A 317 -21.64 -19.93 -28.84
N LEU A 318 -20.79 -19.32 -28.00
CA LEU A 318 -19.33 -19.42 -28.11
C LEU A 318 -18.83 -20.74 -27.49
N PRO A 319 -17.91 -21.49 -28.17
CA PRO A 319 -17.37 -22.74 -27.64
C PRO A 319 -16.62 -22.53 -26.31
N ARG A 320 -16.98 -23.28 -25.26
CA ARG A 320 -16.35 -23.20 -23.92
C ARG A 320 -14.93 -23.83 -23.82
N HIS A 321 -14.28 -24.13 -24.94
CA HIS A 321 -13.01 -24.86 -24.97
C HIS A 321 -11.95 -24.16 -25.83
N SER A 322 -11.43 -23.01 -25.39
CA SER A 322 -10.03 -22.56 -25.60
C SER A 322 -9.80 -21.22 -24.88
N PRO A 323 -9.08 -21.16 -23.76
CA PRO A 323 -8.82 -19.91 -23.03
C PRO A 323 -7.86 -18.94 -23.74
N ASP A 324 -7.19 -19.35 -24.83
CA ASP A 324 -5.98 -18.66 -25.32
C ASP A 324 -6.07 -18.01 -26.71
N LEU A 325 -7.27 -17.82 -27.27
CA LEU A 325 -7.43 -17.15 -28.57
C LEU A 325 -8.31 -15.91 -28.45
N PHE A 326 -7.80 -14.92 -27.72
CA PHE A 326 -8.23 -13.52 -27.82
C PHE A 326 -7.21 -12.72 -28.62
N TRP A 327 -7.31 -12.77 -29.94
CA TRP A 327 -6.81 -11.68 -30.77
C TRP A 327 -7.66 -11.56 -32.03
N ALA A 328 -8.44 -10.49 -32.10
CA ALA A 328 -8.77 -9.83 -33.36
C ALA A 328 -8.43 -8.35 -33.13
N THR A 329 -7.28 -8.00 -33.67
CA THR A 329 -6.61 -6.71 -33.66
C THR A 329 -7.54 -5.62 -34.22
N LYS A 330 -7.63 -4.46 -33.55
CA LYS A 330 -8.00 -3.22 -34.26
C LYS A 330 -6.88 -2.96 -35.27
N ILE A 331 -7.08 -3.31 -36.54
CA ILE A 331 -6.23 -2.80 -37.60
C ILE A 331 -6.74 -1.39 -37.89
N ASN A 332 -5.91 -0.40 -37.58
CA ASN A 332 -6.14 0.96 -38.05
C ASN A 332 -5.80 0.96 -39.55
N VAL A 333 -6.83 0.89 -40.41
CA VAL A 333 -6.63 1.08 -41.85
C VAL A 333 -6.80 2.57 -42.13
N PRO A 334 -5.80 3.22 -42.76
CA PRO A 334 -5.88 4.61 -43.16
C PRO A 334 -6.87 4.72 -44.31
N ASP A 335 -8.12 5.00 -43.98
CA ASP A 335 -8.82 6.16 -44.47
C ASP A 335 -8.30 6.66 -45.87
N SER A 336 -8.76 6.15 -47.04
CA SER A 336 -8.35 6.70 -48.37
C SER A 336 -8.74 8.17 -48.52
N THR A 337 -7.74 9.00 -48.24
CA THR A 337 -7.94 10.36 -47.73
C THR A 337 -9.26 10.47 -46.94
N GLU A 338 -9.38 9.61 -45.93
CA GLU A 338 -10.52 9.42 -45.03
C GLU A 338 -11.68 8.41 -45.37
N GLU A 339 -11.37 7.14 -45.75
CA GLU A 339 -12.20 5.88 -45.67
C GLU A 339 -12.47 5.21 -44.30
N LYS A 340 -13.73 5.20 -43.89
CA LYS A 340 -14.28 4.16 -43.00
C LYS A 340 -15.33 3.34 -43.71
N ILE A 341 -14.93 2.19 -44.26
CA ILE A 341 -15.84 1.07 -44.51
C ILE A 341 -15.26 -0.16 -43.83
N SER A 342 -15.84 -0.51 -42.68
CA SER A 342 -15.53 -1.70 -41.91
C SER A 342 -16.06 -2.94 -42.63
N MET A 343 -15.17 -3.80 -43.10
CA MET A 343 -15.52 -5.09 -43.72
C MET A 343 -15.42 -6.20 -42.66
N ILE A 344 -16.51 -6.88 -42.37
CA ILE A 344 -16.55 -8.07 -41.51
C ILE A 344 -16.40 -9.29 -42.44
N MET A 345 -15.27 -10.00 -42.37
CA MET A 345 -15.18 -11.35 -42.95
C MET A 345 -15.38 -12.40 -41.85
N VAL A 346 -16.41 -13.22 -42.02
CA VAL A 346 -16.69 -14.40 -41.20
C VAL A 346 -16.09 -15.61 -41.90
N TRP A 347 -15.28 -16.40 -41.18
CA TRP A 347 -14.88 -17.74 -41.61
C TRP A 347 -15.72 -18.76 -40.86
N GLU A 348 -16.48 -19.57 -41.59
CA GLU A 348 -17.18 -20.76 -41.06
C GLU A 348 -16.32 -22.00 -41.30
N TRP A 349 -16.07 -22.75 -40.23
CA TRP A 349 -15.67 -24.15 -40.32
C TRP A 349 -16.75 -24.94 -39.59
N VAL A 350 -17.60 -25.64 -40.34
CA VAL A 350 -17.98 -27.05 -40.12
C VAL A 350 -19.18 -27.43 -41.00
N LYS A 351 -18.94 -28.46 -41.81
CA LYS A 351 -19.82 -29.20 -42.73
C LYS A 351 -20.07 -28.55 -44.08
N GLY A 352 -19.71 -29.32 -45.11
CA GLY A 352 -19.71 -28.91 -46.51
C GLY A 352 -21.08 -28.47 -46.97
N ASP A 353 -21.11 -27.38 -47.71
CA ASP A 353 -21.30 -27.41 -49.15
C ASP A 353 -20.81 -26.07 -49.72
N LEU A 354 -20.21 -26.12 -50.91
CA LEU A 354 -19.78 -24.94 -51.66
C LEU A 354 -21.04 -24.17 -52.09
N ILE A 355 -21.25 -22.95 -51.58
CA ILE A 355 -22.26 -22.04 -52.15
C ILE A 355 -21.52 -20.99 -52.99
N HIS A 356 -21.78 -21.05 -54.29
CA HIS A 356 -21.33 -20.11 -55.31
C HIS A 356 -21.84 -18.69 -55.02
N LEU A 357 -20.95 -17.70 -55.16
CA LEU A 357 -21.28 -16.35 -55.59
C LEU A 357 -20.41 -16.01 -56.80
N VAL A 358 -21.04 -15.99 -57.97
CA VAL A 358 -20.59 -15.40 -59.25
C VAL A 358 -21.62 -14.28 -59.48
N GLU A 359 -21.27 -13.02 -59.76
CA GLU A 359 -20.64 -12.46 -60.97
C GLU A 359 -20.27 -10.99 -60.61
N GLY A 360 -19.24 -10.36 -61.18
CA GLY A 360 -18.77 -10.54 -62.53
C GLY A 360 -17.31 -10.16 -62.80
N GLY A 361 -16.82 -10.74 -63.90
CA GLY A 361 -15.71 -10.20 -64.66
C GLY A 361 -14.36 -10.88 -64.46
N SER A 362 -14.27 -12.20 -64.74
CA SER A 362 -13.24 -12.84 -65.59
C SER A 362 -12.90 -14.27 -65.13
N ASN A 363 -12.96 -15.18 -66.09
CA ASN A 363 -12.60 -16.59 -65.97
C ASN A 363 -11.13 -16.77 -65.59
N LEU A 364 -10.83 -17.41 -64.45
CA LEU A 364 -9.57 -18.11 -64.25
C LEU A 364 -9.83 -19.46 -63.59
N ARG A 365 -9.43 -20.51 -64.31
CA ARG A 365 -9.53 -21.92 -63.95
C ARG A 365 -8.64 -22.24 -62.75
N SER A 366 -9.09 -23.25 -62.00
CA SER A 366 -8.41 -24.00 -60.96
C SER A 366 -6.87 -24.02 -61.02
N THR A 367 -6.23 -23.65 -59.92
CA THR A 367 -4.91 -24.17 -59.53
C THR A 367 -5.00 -24.70 -58.10
N SER A 368 -4.31 -25.81 -57.85
CA SER A 368 -4.42 -26.62 -56.64
C SER A 368 -3.96 -25.88 -55.38
N LYS A 369 -4.33 -26.43 -54.22
CA LYS A 369 -3.99 -25.94 -52.86
C LYS A 369 -2.48 -25.74 -52.64
N GLU A 370 -1.65 -26.45 -53.39
CA GLU A 370 -0.18 -26.43 -53.29
C GLU A 370 0.45 -25.20 -53.98
N ASP A 371 -0.16 -24.70 -55.06
CA ASP A 371 0.33 -23.50 -55.78
C ASP A 371 0.06 -22.20 -55.02
N PHE A 372 -1.02 -22.14 -54.24
CA PHE A 372 -1.37 -20.98 -53.41
C PHE A 372 -0.44 -20.85 -52.19
N ILE A 373 -0.06 -21.99 -51.58
CA ILE A 373 0.84 -22.04 -50.43
C ILE A 373 2.28 -21.67 -50.85
N SER A 374 2.71 -22.09 -52.05
CA SER A 374 4.03 -21.76 -52.62
C SER A 374 4.21 -20.27 -52.94
N LYS A 375 3.15 -19.57 -53.38
CA LYS A 375 3.21 -18.14 -53.74
C LYS A 375 3.07 -17.16 -52.59
N HIS A 376 2.66 -17.58 -51.39
CA HIS A 376 2.38 -16.66 -50.27
C HIS A 376 3.13 -16.96 -48.97
N LEU A 377 4.01 -17.97 -48.93
CA LEU A 377 4.92 -18.22 -47.78
C LEU A 377 6.36 -17.74 -47.99
N SER A 378 6.71 -17.15 -49.14
CA SER A 378 8.05 -16.60 -49.40
C SER A 378 8.25 -15.13 -48.98
N LEU A 379 7.29 -14.52 -48.27
CA LEU A 379 7.34 -13.11 -47.86
C LEU A 379 7.50 -12.86 -46.34
N PHE A 380 7.81 -13.90 -45.55
CA PHE A 380 7.97 -13.77 -44.08
C PHE A 380 9.28 -14.29 -43.49
N PHE A 381 10.27 -14.66 -44.31
CA PHE A 381 11.62 -14.99 -43.85
C PHE A 381 12.66 -14.25 -44.69
N TYR A 382 12.87 -12.96 -44.44
CA TYR A 382 14.12 -12.24 -44.76
C TYR A 382 14.07 -10.83 -44.13
N GLN A 383 14.51 -10.70 -42.87
CA GLN A 383 15.17 -9.51 -42.31
C GLN A 383 15.50 -9.72 -40.81
N GLU A 384 16.54 -10.52 -40.55
CA GLU A 384 17.45 -10.35 -39.42
C GLU A 384 18.85 -10.65 -39.98
N GLN A 385 19.58 -9.60 -40.38
CA GLN A 385 21.04 -9.45 -40.38
C GLN A 385 21.38 -8.11 -41.04
N GLU A 386 21.48 -7.07 -40.22
CA GLU A 386 22.66 -6.19 -40.07
C GLU A 386 22.42 -5.17 -38.94
#